data_AF-A0A7X6KSZ7-F1
#
_entry.id   AF-A0A7X6KSZ7-F1
#
_cell.length_a   1.000
_cell.length_b   1.000
_cell.length_c   1.000
_cell.angle_alpha   90.00
_cell.angle_beta   90.00
_cell.angle_gamma   90.00
#
_symmetry.space_group_name_H-M   'P 1'
#
loop_
_entity.id
_entity.type
_entity.pdbx_description
1 polymer ?
#
loop_
_entity_poly.entity_id
_entity_poly.type
_entity_poly.pdbx_seq_one_letter_code
_entity_poly.pdbx_strand_id
1 'polypeptide(L)'
;MNARPTNVSITMPPDQVTGVHADFVSAWHTQDVFVLDFAAVVGPGRPGEGPEGQPVTQVDAQVIARVKLPPSQVFEVMKALEQQLSAWEAETGRRPQPRG
;
A
#
# COMPACT_ATOMS: atom_id res chain seq x y z
N MET A 1 36.31 -9.66 9.83
CA MET A 1 35.54 -10.66 9.06
C MET A 1 34.88 -9.93 7.91
N ASN A 2 35.17 -10.30 6.66
CA ASN A 2 34.50 -9.70 5.50
C ASN A 2 33.13 -10.37 5.35
N ALA A 3 32.05 -9.59 5.44
CA ALA A 3 30.70 -10.09 5.20
C ALA A 3 30.58 -10.58 3.75
N ARG A 4 30.06 -11.79 3.55
CA ARG A 4 29.73 -12.29 2.21
C ARG A 4 28.41 -11.66 1.75
N PRO A 5 28.26 -11.31 0.46
CA PRO A 5 26.99 -10.79 -0.05
C PRO A 5 25.89 -11.84 0.09
N THR A 6 24.74 -11.44 0.62
CA THR A 6 23.56 -12.30 0.76
C THR A 6 22.79 -12.27 -0.55
N ASN A 7 22.56 -13.45 -1.15
CA ASN A 7 21.62 -13.58 -2.27
C ASN A 7 20.26 -14.01 -1.72
N VAL A 8 19.22 -13.22 -1.98
CA VAL A 8 17.85 -13.50 -1.52
C VAL A 8 17.03 -13.96 -2.73
N SER A 9 16.53 -15.18 -2.69
CA SER A 9 15.53 -15.67 -3.64
C SER A 9 14.14 -15.44 -3.06
N ILE A 10 13.31 -14.69 -3.79
CA ILE A 10 11.92 -14.41 -3.42
C ILE A 10 11.04 -15.35 -4.24
N THR A 11 10.14 -16.07 -3.56
CA THR A 11 9.13 -16.91 -4.19
C THR A 11 7.75 -16.48 -3.74
N MET A 12 6.76 -16.62 -4.60
CA MET A 12 5.36 -16.31 -4.31
C MET A 12 4.57 -17.62 -4.23
N PRO A 13 3.79 -17.84 -3.16
CA PRO A 13 2.86 -18.96 -3.09
C PRO A 13 1.92 -19.00 -4.30
N PRO A 14 1.61 -20.17 -4.88
CA PRO A 14 0.78 -20.26 -6.09
C PRO A 14 -0.60 -19.61 -5.95
N ASP A 15 -1.20 -19.67 -4.78
CA ASP A 15 -2.48 -19.07 -4.43
C ASP A 15 -2.44 -17.54 -4.32
N GLN A 16 -1.24 -16.95 -4.23
CA GLN A 16 -1.04 -15.49 -4.19
C GLN A 16 -0.71 -14.89 -5.55
N VAL A 17 -0.49 -15.71 -6.59
CA VAL A 17 -0.07 -15.23 -7.92
C VAL A 17 -1.05 -14.25 -8.54
N THR A 18 -2.36 -14.49 -8.35
CA THR A 18 -3.41 -13.59 -8.84
C THR A 18 -3.45 -12.27 -8.04
N GLY A 19 -3.02 -12.30 -6.79
CA GLY A 19 -3.14 -11.17 -5.86
C GLY A 19 -4.58 -10.84 -5.49
N VAL A 20 -4.73 -9.82 -4.63
CA VAL A 20 -6.04 -9.19 -4.33
C VAL A 20 -5.90 -7.70 -4.64
N HIS A 21 -6.87 -7.15 -5.37
CA HIS A 21 -6.88 -5.74 -5.70
C HIS A 21 -7.20 -4.89 -4.47
N ALA A 22 -6.34 -3.91 -4.18
CA ALA A 22 -6.55 -2.92 -3.13
C ALA A 22 -6.94 -1.57 -3.76
N ASP A 23 -7.98 -0.95 -3.20
CA ASP A 23 -8.38 0.41 -3.57
C ASP A 23 -7.63 1.46 -2.75
N PHE A 24 -7.27 1.11 -1.51
CA PHE A 24 -6.63 2.02 -0.56
C PHE A 24 -5.51 1.32 0.20
N VAL A 25 -4.57 2.12 0.67
CA VAL A 25 -3.60 1.73 1.71
C VAL A 25 -3.66 2.74 2.85
N SER A 26 -3.85 2.25 4.08
CA SER A 26 -3.67 3.03 5.30
C SER A 26 -2.34 2.65 5.92
N ALA A 27 -1.58 3.66 6.37
CA ALA A 27 -0.34 3.45 7.09
C ALA A 27 -0.48 4.03 8.51
N TRP A 28 -0.16 3.21 9.50
CA TRP A 28 -0.09 3.62 10.90
C TRP A 28 1.02 2.85 11.60
N HIS A 29 1.35 3.23 12.83
CA HIS A 29 2.42 2.55 13.56
C HIS A 29 2.08 2.41 15.04
N THR A 30 2.73 1.42 15.66
CA THR A 30 2.84 1.30 17.11
C THR A 30 4.25 1.76 17.53
N GLN A 31 4.66 1.46 18.76
CA GLN A 31 6.03 1.72 19.20
C GLN A 31 7.06 0.88 18.43
N ASP A 32 6.71 -0.36 18.05
CA ASP A 32 7.70 -1.33 17.54
C ASP A 32 7.56 -1.65 16.05
N VAL A 33 6.40 -1.37 15.45
CA VAL A 33 6.10 -1.75 14.06
C VAL A 33 5.31 -0.69 13.32
N PHE A 34 5.60 -0.57 12.03
CA PHE A 34 4.72 0.06 11.04
C PHE A 34 3.74 -0.98 10.50
N VAL A 35 2.52 -0.54 10.24
CA VAL A 35 1.43 -1.36 9.73
C VAL A 35 0.90 -0.71 8.45
N LEU A 36 0.84 -1.51 7.39
CA LEU A 36 0.20 -1.15 6.13
C LEU A 36 -1.06 -2.01 5.97
N ASP A 37 -2.21 -1.36 5.97
CA ASP A 37 -3.51 -1.99 5.74
C ASP A 37 -3.99 -1.69 4.33
N PHE A 38 -3.97 -2.72 3.48
CA PHE A 38 -4.54 -2.68 2.15
C PHE A 38 -6.02 -3.03 2.23
N ALA A 39 -6.87 -2.18 1.67
CA ALA A 39 -8.32 -2.34 1.75
C ALA A 39 -8.98 -2.26 0.37
N ALA A 40 -10.07 -3.00 0.20
CA ALA A 40 -10.92 -2.98 -0.98
C ALA A 40 -12.32 -2.48 -0.63
N VAL A 41 -12.96 -1.74 -1.52
CA VAL A 41 -14.34 -1.31 -1.40
C VAL A 41 -15.27 -2.52 -1.52
N VAL A 42 -16.19 -2.69 -0.57
CA VAL A 42 -17.10 -3.85 -0.50
C VAL A 42 -18.56 -3.51 -0.82
N GLY A 43 -18.85 -2.27 -1.23
CA GLY A 43 -20.19 -1.86 -1.58
C GLY A 43 -20.25 -0.49 -2.26
N PRO A 44 -21.43 -0.10 -2.77
CA PRO A 44 -21.61 1.22 -3.37
C PRO A 44 -21.46 2.32 -2.31
N GLY A 45 -20.98 3.49 -2.74
CA GLY A 45 -20.95 4.67 -1.89
C GLY A 45 -22.35 5.13 -1.51
N ARG A 46 -22.52 5.57 -0.26
CA ARG A 46 -23.77 6.15 0.25
C ARG A 46 -23.55 7.59 0.69
N PRO A 47 -24.59 8.45 0.67
CA PRO A 47 -24.52 9.77 1.29
C PRO A 47 -24.16 9.63 2.78
N GLY A 48 -23.25 10.48 3.25
CA GLY A 48 -22.86 10.58 4.65
C GLY A 48 -22.46 12.02 5.01
N GLU A 49 -22.08 12.21 6.26
CA GLU A 49 -21.59 13.50 6.77
C GLU A 49 -20.12 13.35 7.20
N GLY A 50 -19.30 14.30 6.78
CA GLY A 50 -17.89 14.37 7.12
C GLY A 50 -17.66 14.94 8.54
N PRO A 51 -16.39 15.01 8.98
CA PRO A 51 -16.04 15.47 10.33
C PRO A 51 -16.50 16.92 10.65
N GLU A 52 -16.69 17.75 9.63
CA GLU A 52 -17.11 19.15 9.75
C GLU A 52 -18.58 19.34 9.36
N GLY A 53 -19.35 18.25 9.23
CA GLY A 53 -20.76 18.27 8.81
C GLY A 53 -20.98 18.50 7.31
N GLN A 54 -19.91 18.50 6.50
CA GLN A 54 -20.01 18.58 5.05
C GLN A 54 -20.56 17.28 4.44
N PRO A 55 -21.40 17.33 3.39
CA PRO A 55 -21.86 16.12 2.72
C PRO A 55 -20.69 15.39 2.07
N VAL A 56 -20.59 14.09 2.30
CA VAL A 56 -19.55 13.21 1.74
C VAL A 56 -20.18 11.95 1.13
N THR A 57 -19.43 11.29 0.26
CA THR A 57 -19.74 9.90 -0.14
C THR A 57 -18.99 8.97 0.81
N GLN A 58 -19.71 8.23 1.64
CA GLN A 58 -19.15 7.21 2.51
C GLN A 58 -19.05 5.88 1.74
N VAL A 59 -17.87 5.30 1.71
CA VAL A 59 -17.62 3.97 1.14
C VAL A 59 -17.21 3.01 2.24
N ASP A 60 -17.81 1.81 2.24
CA ASP A 60 -17.41 0.75 3.16
C ASP A 60 -16.27 -0.03 2.52
N ALA A 61 -15.15 -0.16 3.24
CA ALA A 61 -13.95 -0.86 2.79
C ALA A 61 -13.55 -1.95 3.80
N GLN A 62 -13.03 -3.05 3.28
CA GLN A 62 -12.53 -4.19 4.07
C GLN A 62 -11.03 -4.33 3.91
N VAL A 63 -10.32 -4.51 5.03
CA VAL A 63 -8.89 -4.87 5.00
C VAL A 63 -8.73 -6.27 4.41
N ILE A 64 -8.01 -6.35 3.30
CA ILE A 64 -7.75 -7.59 2.55
C ILE A 64 -6.32 -8.10 2.81
N ALA A 65 -5.40 -7.21 3.18
CA ALA A 65 -4.05 -7.58 3.60
C ALA A 65 -3.51 -6.59 4.63
N ARG A 66 -2.82 -7.10 5.64
CA ARG A 66 -2.09 -6.32 6.65
C ARG A 66 -0.63 -6.74 6.64
N VAL A 67 0.27 -5.81 6.33
CA VAL A 67 1.72 -6.03 6.35
C VAL A 67 2.32 -5.27 7.52
N LYS A 68 3.15 -5.94 8.33
CA LYS A 68 3.88 -5.32 9.45
C LYS A 68 5.36 -5.25 9.11
N LEU A 69 5.95 -4.07 9.33
CA LEU A 69 7.35 -3.80 9.01
C LEU A 69 8.06 -3.23 10.24
N PRO A 70 9.31 -3.63 10.51
CA PRO A 70 10.14 -2.91 11.48
C PRO A 70 10.46 -1.51 10.92
N PRO A 71 10.60 -0.48 11.80
CA PRO A 71 10.91 0.88 11.36
C PRO A 71 12.14 0.99 10.44
N SER A 72 13.16 0.17 10.68
CA SER A 72 14.40 0.15 9.88
C SER A 72 14.21 -0.23 8.42
N GLN A 73 13.09 -0.86 8.06
CA GLN A 73 12.80 -1.27 6.68
C GLN A 73 11.91 -0.28 5.92
N VAL A 74 11.22 0.63 6.62
CA VAL A 74 10.22 1.52 5.98
C VAL A 74 10.85 2.44 4.95
N PHE A 75 12.06 2.95 5.22
CA PHE A 75 12.76 3.82 4.29
C PHE A 75 13.08 3.14 2.96
N GLU A 76 13.52 1.88 3.00
CA GLU A 76 13.81 1.12 1.78
C GLU A 76 12.53 0.78 1.01
N VAL A 77 11.41 0.55 1.71
CA VAL A 77 10.10 0.40 1.06
C VAL A 77 9.69 1.68 0.33
N MET A 78 9.81 2.84 0.97
CA MET A 78 9.47 4.12 0.32
C MET A 78 10.32 4.37 -0.94
N LYS A 79 11.63 4.13 -0.86
CA LYS A 79 12.52 4.23 -2.02
C LYS A 79 12.13 3.28 -3.15
N ALA A 80 11.83 2.03 -2.83
CA ALA A 80 11.43 1.06 -3.83
C ALA A 80 10.13 1.51 -4.53
N LEU A 81 9.15 2.01 -3.78
CA LEU A 81 7.90 2.55 -4.34
C LEU A 81 8.15 3.76 -5.26
N GLU A 82 8.99 4.71 -4.83
CA GLU A 82 9.36 5.88 -5.65
C GLU A 82 10.06 5.47 -6.95
N GLN A 83 10.99 4.53 -6.87
CA GLN A 83 11.71 4.00 -8.04
C GLN A 83 10.75 3.32 -9.02
N GLN A 84 9.84 2.48 -8.53
CA GLN A 84 8.87 1.79 -9.37
C GLN A 84 7.86 2.75 -10.01
N LEU A 85 7.40 3.76 -9.27
CA LEU A 85 6.54 4.80 -9.83
C LEU A 85 7.27 5.55 -10.96
N SER A 86 8.51 5.96 -10.72
CA SER A 86 9.32 6.66 -11.72
C SER A 86 9.56 5.83 -12.98
N ALA A 87 9.82 4.52 -12.82
CA ALA A 87 9.96 3.60 -13.95
C ALA A 87 8.65 3.50 -14.75
N TRP A 88 7.52 3.32 -14.07
CA TRP A 88 6.20 3.25 -14.70
C TRP A 88 5.84 4.54 -15.47
N GLU A 89 6.15 5.72 -14.92
CA GLU A 89 5.92 6.99 -15.61
C GLU A 89 6.75 7.09 -16.90
N ALA A 90 8.02 6.68 -16.85
CA ALA A 90 8.91 6.66 -18.01
C ALA A 90 8.42 5.70 -19.10
N GLU A 91 7.90 4.53 -18.72
CA GLU A 91 7.40 3.51 -19.64
C GLU A 91 6.07 3.91 -20.30
N THR A 92 5.16 4.51 -19.53
CA THR A 92 3.80 4.79 -20.00
C THR A 92 3.61 6.20 -20.55
N GLY A 93 4.53 7.13 -20.23
CA GLY A 93 4.39 8.55 -20.50
C GLY A 93 3.24 9.23 -19.73
N ARG A 94 2.67 8.55 -18.72
CA ARG A 94 1.57 9.06 -17.90
C ARG A 94 2.11 9.50 -16.54
N ARG A 95 1.51 10.55 -15.97
CA ARG A 95 1.69 10.91 -14.57
C ARG A 95 0.39 10.63 -13.83
N PRO A 96 0.39 9.75 -12.80
CA PRO A 96 -0.82 9.51 -12.04
C PRO A 96 -1.18 10.78 -11.25
N GLN A 97 -2.47 11.12 -11.25
CA GLN A 97 -2.96 12.23 -10.45
C GLN A 97 -3.21 11.72 -9.03
N PRO A 98 -2.67 12.37 -7.98
CA PRO A 98 -2.95 11.97 -6.61
C PRO A 98 -4.46 12.02 -6.36
N ARG A 99 -5.04 10.93 -5.87
CA ARG A 99 -6.38 10.98 -5.28
C ARG A 99 -6.19 11.49 -3.84
N GLY A 100 -6.48 12.77 -3.64
CA GLY A 100 -6.53 13.40 -2.31
C GLY A 100 -7.81 13.05 -1.58
#